data_AF-A0A2V9GIK9-F1
#
_entry.id   AF-A0A2V9GIK9-F1
#
_cell.length_a   1.000
_cell.length_b   1.000
_cell.length_c   1.000
_cell.angle_alpha   90.00
_cell.angle_beta   90.00
_cell.angle_gamma   90.00
#
_symmetry.space_group_name_H-M   'P 1'
#
loop_
_entity.id
_entity.type
_entity.pdbx_description
1 polymer ?
#
loop_
_entity_poly.entity_id
_entity_poly.type
_entity_poly.pdbx_seq_one_letter_code
_entity_poly.pdbx_strand_id
1 'polypeptide(L)'
;MLFSGSQPWLGLDMAPSGKANFSLIRPIAGLQCGFPDPVPRHLCNFLALRYVTGVVSFVSIRGTRALMASSQISAKPDLGSLRIQDGQRSQSKVGKRVLIASIPVLILAIIVAAAFAFRNQKPVVEVAAAAKPDTGGRQALLNASGYITPRRRATIAAKITGRVTGVFFDEGTRVSEGQLLATLDDSDVKRSLDSAKADRDSAQAAIADYEVQLRNANIQLRRAQDLQAAGVQTQEALDNARTAVDSLKAKIELAKQQVAATESRIGVAQQAVDNCTIRAPFAGVVVSKDAQVGEMVSPNSAGGGFTRTGIATIVDMHSNEIEVDVNESYIARVENGQQVAATLDAYPDKPFPAKVRTVIPTADRQKATVKVRITILNLEKYDFILPDMGVKVAFLENEQPARRGKSKDKEKGPQAVAFIPKSAVRSDANVSFVLLVRDGKVERRAVSLGLDRGTEVAVLSGVAPGDSLVVKGPEGLHDGDKVEIR
;
A
#
# COMPACT_ATOMS: atom_id res chain seq x y z
N MET A 1 -42.92 59.92 24.20
CA MET A 1 -41.93 60.15 23.13
C MET A 1 -42.54 59.66 21.82
N LEU A 2 -42.46 60.49 20.77
CA LEU A 2 -42.93 60.26 19.38
C LEU A 2 -44.41 59.86 19.16
N PHE A 3 -45.17 60.84 18.67
CA PHE A 3 -46.42 60.70 17.90
C PHE A 3 -46.12 60.02 16.54
N SER A 4 -47.00 59.27 15.85
CA SER A 4 -48.45 59.37 15.55
C SER A 4 -48.83 60.33 14.40
N GLY A 5 -49.58 59.80 13.41
CA GLY A 5 -50.18 60.50 12.26
C GLY A 5 -49.46 60.28 10.91
N SER A 6 -50.12 60.19 9.74
CA SER A 6 -51.55 60.01 9.41
C SER A 6 -51.73 59.72 7.89
N GLN A 7 -52.74 58.93 7.52
CA GLN A 7 -53.24 58.68 6.14
C GLN A 7 -54.11 59.86 5.60
N PRO A 8 -54.83 59.76 4.45
CA PRO A 8 -54.50 59.35 3.06
C PRO A 8 -54.98 60.44 2.04
N TRP A 9 -55.25 60.10 0.76
CA TRP A 9 -56.52 60.36 0.01
C TRP A 9 -56.38 60.03 -1.52
N LEU A 10 -57.47 59.47 -2.04
CA LEU A 10 -57.98 59.17 -3.40
C LEU A 10 -57.44 60.03 -4.58
N GLY A 11 -57.47 59.65 -5.86
CA GLY A 11 -58.33 58.78 -6.72
C GLY A 11 -58.17 59.32 -8.17
N LEU A 12 -58.74 58.82 -9.28
CA LEU A 12 -59.75 57.80 -9.59
C LEU A 12 -59.62 57.46 -11.11
N ASP A 13 -59.94 56.23 -11.55
CA ASP A 13 -60.63 55.81 -12.80
C ASP A 13 -60.27 56.39 -14.21
N MET A 14 -60.49 55.72 -15.36
CA MET A 14 -61.40 54.60 -15.68
C MET A 14 -60.94 53.80 -16.94
N ALA A 15 -61.37 52.54 -17.07
CA ALA A 15 -61.29 51.72 -18.30
C ALA A 15 -62.56 51.94 -19.20
N PRO A 16 -62.86 51.20 -20.32
CA PRO A 16 -63.07 49.73 -20.33
C PRO A 16 -62.92 48.93 -21.68
N SER A 17 -63.29 47.64 -21.61
CA SER A 17 -63.53 46.63 -22.69
C SER A 17 -62.31 45.80 -23.18
N GLY A 18 -62.44 44.51 -23.53
CA GLY A 18 -63.63 43.67 -23.73
C GLY A 18 -63.63 42.31 -22.98
N LYS A 19 -64.64 41.46 -23.23
CA LYS A 19 -65.09 40.35 -22.35
C LYS A 19 -64.61 38.94 -22.75
N ALA A 20 -64.59 38.05 -21.77
CA ALA A 20 -64.42 36.59 -21.91
C ALA A 20 -65.70 35.87 -22.37
N ASN A 21 -65.61 34.58 -22.71
CA ASN A 21 -66.70 33.63 -22.42
C ASN A 21 -66.23 32.17 -22.21
N PHE A 22 -67.06 31.42 -21.51
CA PHE A 22 -66.84 30.06 -20.97
C PHE A 22 -67.68 29.03 -21.74
N SER A 23 -67.24 27.77 -21.83
CA SER A 23 -68.18 26.62 -21.81
C SER A 23 -67.52 25.32 -21.34
N LEU A 24 -68.20 24.63 -20.41
CA LEU A 24 -67.94 23.23 -20.05
C LEU A 24 -68.80 22.30 -20.91
N ILE A 25 -68.47 20.99 -20.95
CA ILE A 25 -69.37 19.89 -20.51
C ILE A 25 -68.59 18.54 -20.50
N ARG A 26 -69.17 17.54 -19.82
CA ARG A 26 -68.54 16.35 -19.21
C ARG A 26 -68.78 15.03 -20.01
N PRO A 27 -68.32 13.83 -19.57
CA PRO A 27 -67.99 12.70 -20.43
C PRO A 27 -69.07 11.60 -20.52
N ILE A 28 -68.83 10.59 -21.37
CA ILE A 28 -69.50 9.27 -21.34
C ILE A 28 -68.45 8.15 -21.43
N ALA A 29 -68.67 7.07 -20.68
CA ALA A 29 -67.82 5.87 -20.65
C ALA A 29 -68.37 4.77 -21.59
N GLY A 30 -67.49 3.90 -22.07
CA GLY A 30 -67.86 2.78 -22.93
C GLY A 30 -66.71 1.82 -23.17
N LEU A 31 -66.80 0.67 -22.51
CA LEU A 31 -66.08 -0.57 -22.84
C LEU A 31 -66.15 -0.88 -24.34
N GLN A 32 -65.07 -1.42 -24.92
CA GLN A 32 -65.07 -2.77 -25.52
C GLN A 32 -63.63 -3.25 -25.83
N CYS A 33 -63.47 -4.56 -25.81
CA CYS A 33 -62.27 -5.39 -25.99
C CYS A 33 -61.34 -5.08 -27.18
N GLY A 34 -60.05 -5.43 -27.09
CA GLY A 34 -59.09 -5.24 -28.20
C GLY A 34 -57.65 -5.76 -28.07
N PHE A 35 -57.37 -6.84 -27.33
CA PHE A 35 -56.19 -7.70 -27.58
C PHE A 35 -56.69 -8.88 -28.42
N PRO A 36 -56.09 -9.18 -29.59
CA PRO A 36 -55.07 -10.25 -29.73
C PRO A 36 -53.90 -9.82 -30.66
N ASP A 37 -52.80 -10.55 -30.90
CA ASP A 37 -52.26 -11.81 -30.34
C ASP A 37 -50.73 -11.90 -30.60
N PRO A 38 -49.98 -12.82 -29.96
CA PRO A 38 -48.55 -13.05 -30.22
C PRO A 38 -48.21 -14.45 -30.82
N VAL A 39 -47.20 -14.52 -31.71
CA VAL A 39 -46.49 -15.73 -32.23
C VAL A 39 -47.38 -16.73 -33.03
N PRO A 40 -46.83 -17.66 -33.88
CA PRO A 40 -46.10 -18.90 -33.48
C PRO A 40 -44.78 -19.13 -34.29
N ARG A 41 -43.70 -19.74 -33.78
CA ARG A 41 -43.43 -21.10 -33.22
C ARG A 41 -43.43 -22.26 -34.22
N HIS A 42 -42.28 -22.94 -34.35
CA HIS A 42 -42.04 -24.40 -34.46
C HIS A 42 -40.51 -24.61 -34.31
N LEU A 43 -39.90 -25.57 -33.58
CA LEU A 43 -40.33 -26.65 -32.67
C LEU A 43 -39.52 -26.50 -31.35
N CYS A 44 -39.93 -26.93 -30.13
CA CYS A 44 -40.40 -28.22 -29.61
C CYS A 44 -39.37 -29.39 -29.76
N ASN A 45 -39.07 -30.24 -28.76
CA ASN A 45 -39.42 -30.29 -27.33
C ASN A 45 -38.59 -31.40 -26.60
N PHE A 46 -38.77 -31.57 -25.27
CA PHE A 46 -38.40 -32.72 -24.40
C PHE A 46 -36.95 -32.97 -23.92
N LEU A 47 -36.75 -32.72 -22.61
CA LEU A 47 -36.31 -33.68 -21.55
C LEU A 47 -35.37 -34.86 -21.91
N ALA A 48 -34.27 -35.03 -21.15
CA ALA A 48 -34.20 -36.05 -20.06
C ALA A 48 -32.80 -36.25 -19.42
N LEU A 49 -32.86 -36.78 -18.19
CA LEU A 49 -31.87 -37.37 -17.27
C LEU A 49 -30.75 -38.30 -17.84
N ARG A 50 -29.79 -38.62 -16.93
CA ARG A 50 -28.71 -39.64 -16.93
C ARG A 50 -27.36 -39.17 -17.51
N TYR A 51 -26.20 -39.28 -16.86
CA TYR A 51 -25.66 -40.32 -15.95
C TYR A 51 -25.47 -41.68 -16.65
N VAL A 52 -24.40 -41.81 -17.45
CA VAL A 52 -23.98 -43.07 -18.09
C VAL A 52 -22.47 -43.27 -17.92
N THR A 53 -22.14 -44.34 -17.20
CA THR A 53 -20.82 -44.98 -17.15
C THR A 53 -20.51 -45.68 -18.47
N GLY A 54 -19.30 -45.51 -19.00
CA GLY A 54 -18.87 -46.14 -20.26
C GLY A 54 -17.77 -47.18 -20.06
N VAL A 55 -18.16 -48.44 -19.80
CA VAL A 55 -17.29 -49.62 -19.94
C VAL A 55 -17.90 -50.53 -21.00
N VAL A 56 -17.30 -50.61 -22.19
CA VAL A 56 -17.46 -51.74 -23.12
C VAL A 56 -16.11 -52.01 -23.79
N SER A 57 -15.86 -53.30 -24.05
CA SER A 57 -14.59 -53.83 -24.53
C SER A 57 -14.73 -54.43 -25.94
N PHE A 58 -13.59 -54.88 -26.49
CA PHE A 58 -13.44 -55.88 -27.58
C PHE A 58 -13.42 -55.49 -29.08
N VAL A 59 -12.77 -56.39 -29.83
CA VAL A 59 -12.54 -56.48 -31.30
C VAL A 59 -11.42 -55.54 -31.83
N SER A 60 -10.21 -55.97 -32.23
CA SER A 60 -9.64 -57.21 -32.83
C SER A 60 -9.71 -57.30 -34.37
N ILE A 61 -8.66 -56.80 -35.05
CA ILE A 61 -8.22 -57.18 -36.41
C ILE A 61 -6.66 -57.15 -36.40
N ARG A 62 -5.98 -58.29 -36.24
CA ARG A 62 -5.41 -59.15 -37.29
C ARG A 62 -4.47 -58.46 -38.32
N GLY A 63 -3.17 -58.53 -38.03
CA GLY A 63 -2.10 -58.56 -39.04
C GLY A 63 -1.49 -59.97 -39.13
N THR A 64 -1.73 -60.66 -40.24
CA THR A 64 -1.01 -61.86 -40.75
C THR A 64 0.05 -61.42 -41.76
N ARG A 65 1.11 -62.12 -42.19
CA ARG A 65 1.66 -63.51 -42.11
C ARG A 65 3.19 -63.36 -42.43
N ALA A 66 4.10 -64.33 -42.42
CA ALA A 66 4.37 -65.57 -41.67
C ALA A 66 5.46 -66.39 -42.42
N LEU A 67 6.46 -66.97 -41.74
CA LEU A 67 7.44 -67.87 -42.37
C LEU A 67 7.85 -69.04 -41.45
N MET A 68 7.59 -70.26 -41.94
CA MET A 68 8.25 -71.58 -41.74
C MET A 68 8.65 -72.04 -40.31
N ALA A 69 8.10 -73.14 -39.78
CA ALA A 69 8.43 -74.58 -40.02
C ALA A 69 9.71 -75.03 -39.26
N SER A 70 9.82 -76.22 -38.65
CA SER A 70 9.11 -77.50 -38.86
C SER A 70 9.28 -78.49 -37.67
N SER A 71 8.51 -79.60 -37.67
CA SER A 71 8.69 -80.86 -36.90
C SER A 71 8.64 -80.83 -35.35
N GLN A 72 8.35 -81.92 -34.62
CA GLN A 72 7.32 -82.98 -34.60
C GLN A 72 7.71 -84.01 -33.49
N ILE A 73 6.74 -84.66 -32.80
CA ILE A 73 6.87 -85.94 -32.01
C ILE A 73 7.67 -85.80 -30.65
N SER A 74 7.40 -86.45 -29.50
CA SER A 74 6.41 -87.48 -29.07
C SER A 74 6.07 -87.44 -27.54
N ALA A 75 5.01 -88.16 -27.18
CA ALA A 75 4.80 -88.99 -25.96
C ALA A 75 5.01 -88.47 -24.51
N LYS A 76 3.93 -88.59 -23.70
CA LYS A 76 3.94 -89.06 -22.29
C LYS A 76 3.56 -90.57 -22.28
N PRO A 77 3.52 -91.30 -21.15
CA PRO A 77 4.06 -91.08 -19.79
C PRO A 77 5.01 -92.24 -19.34
N ASP A 78 5.51 -92.25 -18.09
CA ASP A 78 5.11 -93.26 -17.08
C ASP A 78 5.69 -92.95 -15.67
N LEU A 79 5.04 -93.44 -14.61
CA LEU A 79 5.48 -93.38 -13.21
C LEU A 79 5.69 -94.80 -12.69
N GLY A 80 6.87 -95.38 -12.96
CA GLY A 80 7.06 -96.81 -12.76
C GLY A 80 8.48 -97.34 -12.71
N SER A 81 9.42 -96.67 -12.03
CA SER A 81 10.60 -97.36 -11.43
C SER A 81 11.56 -96.40 -10.70
N LEU A 82 11.67 -96.57 -9.38
CA LEU A 82 12.96 -96.56 -8.69
C LEU A 82 12.80 -97.30 -7.36
N ARG A 83 13.04 -98.61 -7.44
CA ARG A 83 12.91 -99.59 -6.37
C ARG A 83 14.27 -99.68 -5.67
N ILE A 84 14.38 -99.19 -4.44
CA ILE A 84 15.56 -99.39 -3.58
C ILE A 84 15.11 -100.12 -2.33
N GLN A 85 15.89 -101.13 -1.93
CA GLN A 85 15.50 -102.19 -1.00
C GLN A 85 15.78 -101.83 0.46
N ASP A 86 14.94 -102.33 1.36
CA ASP A 86 15.16 -102.31 2.80
C ASP A 86 16.39 -103.15 3.18
N GLY A 87 17.31 -102.55 3.94
CA GLY A 87 18.45 -103.21 4.57
C GLY A 87 18.39 -103.05 6.10
N GLN A 88 18.07 -104.12 6.82
CA GLN A 88 17.87 -104.08 8.27
C GLN A 88 19.13 -103.68 9.04
N ARG A 89 19.00 -102.79 10.04
CA ARG A 89 19.93 -102.77 11.19
C ARG A 89 19.31 -102.27 12.50
N SER A 90 19.11 -103.23 13.40
CA SER A 90 19.09 -103.15 14.87
C SER A 90 18.46 -101.91 15.56
N GLN A 91 17.30 -102.11 16.19
CA GLN A 91 16.77 -101.19 17.20
C GLN A 91 17.54 -101.30 18.53
N SER A 92 18.35 -100.30 18.91
CA SER A 92 18.80 -100.13 20.30
C SER A 92 17.84 -99.21 21.07
N LYS A 93 17.11 -99.77 22.04
CA LYS A 93 16.01 -99.08 22.77
C LYS A 93 16.47 -98.07 23.84
N VAL A 94 17.58 -97.36 23.62
CA VAL A 94 18.18 -96.43 24.60
C VAL A 94 18.11 -94.96 24.15
N GLY A 95 18.12 -94.68 22.84
CA GLY A 95 18.20 -93.29 22.32
C GLY A 95 16.96 -92.41 22.54
N LYS A 96 15.74 -92.97 22.60
CA LYS A 96 14.50 -92.18 22.69
C LYS A 96 14.33 -91.42 24.01
N ARG A 97 14.95 -91.85 25.11
CA ARG A 97 14.86 -91.14 26.41
C ARG A 97 15.82 -89.94 26.49
N VAL A 98 16.97 -90.01 25.82
CA VAL A 98 17.95 -88.90 25.78
C VAL A 98 17.43 -87.74 24.93
N LEU A 99 16.79 -88.02 23.78
CA LEU A 99 16.18 -87.01 22.92
C LEU A 99 15.01 -86.24 23.57
N ILE A 100 14.26 -86.88 24.47
CA ILE A 100 13.18 -86.22 25.22
C ILE A 100 13.77 -85.39 26.39
N ALA A 101 14.87 -85.85 27.00
CA ALA A 101 15.57 -85.12 28.06
C ALA A 101 16.34 -83.88 27.56
N SER A 102 16.75 -83.82 26.28
CA SER A 102 17.45 -82.66 25.72
C SER A 102 16.55 -81.45 25.41
N ILE A 103 15.24 -81.65 25.24
CA ILE A 103 14.27 -80.58 24.92
C ILE A 103 14.20 -79.50 26.03
N PRO A 104 14.01 -79.83 27.32
CA PRO A 104 14.01 -78.80 28.37
C PRO A 104 15.36 -78.10 28.51
N VAL A 105 16.49 -78.78 28.24
CA VAL A 105 17.82 -78.16 28.26
C VAL A 105 17.98 -77.16 27.11
N LEU A 106 17.49 -77.48 25.91
CA LEU A 106 17.50 -76.56 24.77
C LEU A 106 16.60 -75.35 25.00
N ILE A 107 15.40 -75.56 25.57
CA ILE A 107 14.48 -74.47 25.94
C ILE A 107 15.12 -73.58 27.03
N LEU A 108 15.75 -74.17 28.04
CA LEU A 108 16.48 -73.42 29.07
C LEU A 108 17.65 -72.63 28.48
N ALA A 109 18.40 -73.22 27.54
CA ALA A 109 19.48 -72.52 26.83
C ALA A 109 18.96 -71.35 25.97
N ILE A 110 17.81 -71.50 25.31
CA ILE A 110 17.15 -70.41 24.57
C ILE A 110 16.63 -69.32 25.52
N ILE A 111 16.05 -69.68 26.66
CA ILE A 111 15.60 -68.71 27.69
C ILE A 111 16.81 -67.96 28.28
N VAL A 112 17.92 -68.66 28.57
CA VAL A 112 19.15 -68.03 29.06
C VAL A 112 19.78 -67.13 27.98
N ALA A 113 19.82 -67.56 26.72
CA ALA A 113 20.32 -66.75 25.61
C ALA A 113 19.44 -65.50 25.35
N ALA A 114 18.12 -65.65 25.42
CA ALA A 114 17.18 -64.53 25.31
C ALA A 114 17.31 -63.57 26.49
N ALA A 115 17.44 -64.07 27.72
CA ALA A 115 17.69 -63.26 28.90
C ALA A 115 19.04 -62.53 28.82
N PHE A 116 20.08 -63.16 28.29
CA PHE A 116 21.39 -62.54 28.09
C PHE A 116 21.36 -61.48 26.98
N ALA A 117 20.61 -61.71 25.89
CA ALA A 117 20.42 -60.74 24.82
C ALA A 117 19.61 -59.52 25.29
N PHE A 118 18.50 -59.72 26.02
CA PHE A 118 17.72 -58.63 26.60
C PHE A 118 18.50 -57.83 27.66
N ARG A 119 19.38 -58.47 28.42
CA ARG A 119 20.20 -57.81 29.45
C ARG A 119 21.31 -56.91 28.88
N ASN A 120 21.56 -56.97 27.57
CA ASN A 120 22.68 -56.26 26.93
C ASN A 120 22.25 -55.22 25.86
N GLN A 121 20.96 -54.97 25.68
CA GLN A 121 20.48 -53.86 24.85
C GLN A 121 20.60 -52.55 25.61
N LYS A 122 21.61 -51.72 25.27
CA LYS A 122 21.67 -50.34 25.77
C LYS A 122 20.63 -49.48 25.02
N PRO A 123 19.87 -48.62 25.71
CA PRO A 123 19.00 -47.66 25.03
C PRO A 123 19.84 -46.63 24.26
N VAL A 124 19.56 -46.51 22.97
CA VAL A 124 20.13 -45.49 22.09
C VAL A 124 19.36 -44.18 22.29
N VAL A 125 20.07 -43.07 22.51
CA VAL A 125 19.48 -41.74 22.76
C VAL A 125 20.01 -40.70 21.78
N GLU A 126 19.12 -39.83 21.34
CA GLU A 126 19.44 -38.66 20.52
C GLU A 126 19.73 -37.48 21.44
N VAL A 127 20.91 -36.86 21.31
CA VAL A 127 21.35 -35.75 22.16
C VAL A 127 21.44 -34.45 21.37
N ALA A 128 21.12 -33.33 22.01
CA ALA A 128 21.44 -31.99 21.53
C ALA A 128 22.25 -31.23 22.58
N ALA A 129 23.22 -30.43 22.14
CA ALA A 129 23.99 -29.56 23.02
C ALA A 129 23.17 -28.34 23.44
N ALA A 130 23.26 -27.94 24.71
CA ALA A 130 22.69 -26.69 25.19
C ALA A 130 23.35 -25.48 24.50
N ALA A 131 22.54 -24.64 23.86
CA ALA A 131 23.04 -23.50 23.09
C ALA A 131 23.47 -22.34 24.01
N LYS A 132 24.52 -21.61 23.60
CA LYS A 132 24.90 -20.34 24.24
C LYS A 132 23.79 -19.29 23.98
N PRO A 133 23.51 -18.39 24.93
CA PRO A 133 22.64 -17.25 24.66
C PRO A 133 23.20 -16.39 23.53
N ASP A 134 22.45 -16.22 22.44
CA ASP A 134 22.82 -15.33 21.34
C ASP A 134 22.91 -13.88 21.81
N THR A 135 24.13 -13.36 21.86
CA THR A 135 24.45 -11.97 22.20
C THR A 135 24.64 -11.14 20.93
N GLY A 136 23.55 -10.72 20.28
CA GLY A 136 23.64 -9.69 19.23
C GLY A 136 22.48 -9.58 18.23
N GLY A 137 21.61 -10.58 18.14
CA GLY A 137 20.44 -10.52 17.24
C GLY A 137 19.33 -9.63 17.81
N ARG A 138 19.21 -8.38 17.33
CA ARG A 138 18.00 -7.56 17.59
C ARG A 138 16.81 -8.22 16.91
N GLN A 139 15.95 -8.86 17.70
CA GLN A 139 14.83 -9.65 17.18
C GLN A 139 13.81 -8.71 16.52
N ALA A 140 13.31 -9.14 15.36
CA ALA A 140 12.21 -8.45 14.69
C ALA A 140 10.90 -8.76 15.46
N LEU A 141 10.38 -7.77 16.18
CA LEU A 141 9.15 -7.88 16.97
C LEU A 141 7.90 -8.02 16.10
N LEU A 142 7.98 -7.46 14.89
CA LEU A 142 6.87 -7.30 13.96
C LEU A 142 7.45 -7.13 12.56
N ASN A 143 6.91 -7.89 11.61
CA ASN A 143 7.14 -7.69 10.19
C ASN A 143 5.87 -7.11 9.56
N ALA A 144 6.03 -6.07 8.74
CA ALA A 144 4.95 -5.48 7.97
C ALA A 144 5.42 -5.20 6.54
N SER A 145 4.48 -5.07 5.61
CA SER A 145 4.75 -4.76 4.20
C SER A 145 4.16 -3.41 3.84
N GLY A 146 4.82 -2.69 2.96
CA GLY A 146 4.42 -1.36 2.52
C GLY A 146 5.07 -0.97 1.22
N TYR A 147 5.02 0.32 0.91
CA TYR A 147 5.54 0.89 -0.33
C TYR A 147 6.37 2.14 -0.04
N ILE A 148 7.31 2.44 -0.93
CA ILE A 148 8.00 3.73 -0.93
C ILE A 148 7.06 4.79 -1.49
N THR A 149 6.83 5.86 -0.74
CA THR A 149 6.02 7.00 -1.15
C THR A 149 6.85 8.29 -1.08
N PRO A 150 6.84 9.12 -2.14
CA PRO A 150 7.50 10.43 -2.09
C PRO A 150 6.70 11.41 -1.23
N ARG A 151 7.36 12.11 -0.31
CA ARG A 151 6.72 13.17 0.48
C ARG A 151 6.25 14.35 -0.36
N ARG A 152 6.93 14.61 -1.49
CA ARG A 152 6.57 15.65 -2.47
C ARG A 152 6.34 15.01 -3.83
N ARG A 153 5.06 14.89 -4.19
CA ARG A 153 4.56 14.53 -5.52
C ARG A 153 3.53 15.57 -5.92
N ALA A 154 3.66 16.13 -7.12
CA ALA A 154 2.70 17.08 -7.65
C ALA A 154 2.43 16.78 -9.13
N THR A 155 1.15 16.57 -9.45
CA THR A 155 0.67 16.58 -10.84
C THR A 155 0.41 18.04 -11.22
N ILE A 156 1.18 18.52 -12.18
CA ILE A 156 1.18 19.91 -12.65
C ILE A 156 0.04 20.06 -13.65
N ALA A 157 -0.96 20.86 -13.30
CA ALA A 157 -2.11 21.18 -14.15
C ALA A 157 -1.99 22.59 -14.74
N ALA A 158 -2.66 22.82 -15.88
CA ALA A 158 -2.81 24.17 -16.43
C ALA A 158 -3.76 25.00 -15.55
N LYS A 159 -3.45 26.29 -15.35
CA LYS A 159 -4.34 27.23 -14.63
C LYS A 159 -5.45 27.80 -15.50
N ILE A 160 -5.29 27.72 -16.81
CA ILE A 160 -6.23 28.20 -17.83
C ILE A 160 -6.49 27.09 -18.85
N THR A 161 -7.58 27.17 -19.59
CA THR A 161 -7.85 26.28 -20.72
C THR A 161 -7.07 26.76 -21.94
N GLY A 162 -6.37 25.86 -22.63
CA GLY A 162 -5.62 26.20 -23.84
C GLY A 162 -5.11 24.97 -24.59
N ARG A 163 -4.65 25.15 -25.83
CA ARG A 163 -3.95 24.11 -26.59
C ARG A 163 -2.47 24.10 -26.20
N VAL A 164 -1.88 22.92 -26.00
CA VAL A 164 -0.44 22.80 -25.77
C VAL A 164 0.33 23.07 -27.06
N THR A 165 1.20 24.09 -27.06
CA THR A 165 2.05 24.47 -28.21
C THR A 165 3.44 23.83 -28.15
N GLY A 166 3.94 23.54 -26.95
CA GLY A 166 5.26 22.96 -26.74
C GLY A 166 5.36 22.21 -25.41
N VAL A 167 6.14 21.14 -25.39
CA VAL A 167 6.48 20.35 -24.21
C VAL A 167 8.00 20.15 -24.20
N PHE A 168 8.65 20.54 -23.11
CA PHE A 168 10.11 20.69 -22.99
C PHE A 168 10.73 19.70 -21.98
N PHE A 169 10.07 18.56 -21.78
CA PHE A 169 10.52 17.46 -20.93
C PHE A 169 10.06 16.12 -21.49
N ASP A 170 10.75 15.05 -21.09
CA ASP A 170 10.34 13.66 -21.28
C ASP A 170 10.34 12.90 -19.94
N GLU A 171 9.72 11.73 -19.90
CA GLU A 171 9.63 10.91 -18.70
C GLU A 171 11.03 10.45 -18.25
N GLY A 172 11.28 10.46 -16.94
CA GLY A 172 12.61 10.22 -16.36
C GLY A 172 13.55 11.44 -16.37
N THR A 173 13.18 12.56 -17.02
CA THR A 173 14.01 13.77 -17.03
C THR A 173 14.05 14.44 -15.64
N ARG A 174 15.24 14.85 -15.19
CA ARG A 174 15.40 15.71 -14.01
C ARG A 174 15.08 17.15 -14.37
N VAL A 175 14.27 17.81 -13.55
CA VAL A 175 13.84 19.21 -13.72
C VAL A 175 14.18 20.04 -12.48
N SER A 176 14.59 21.28 -12.71
CA SER A 176 14.85 22.27 -11.66
C SER A 176 13.59 23.06 -11.32
N GLU A 177 13.53 23.65 -10.12
CA GLU A 177 12.47 24.59 -9.75
C GLU A 177 12.43 25.79 -10.72
N GLY A 178 11.22 26.20 -11.13
CA GLY A 178 11.01 27.27 -12.10
C GLY A 178 11.30 26.92 -13.57
N GLN A 179 11.83 25.72 -13.87
CA GLN A 179 12.09 25.26 -15.23
C GLN A 179 10.80 25.22 -16.06
N LEU A 180 10.88 25.67 -17.32
CA LEU A 180 9.77 25.60 -18.27
C LEU A 180 9.48 24.13 -18.62
N LEU A 181 8.22 23.72 -18.46
CA LEU A 181 7.74 22.37 -18.75
C LEU A 181 6.92 22.35 -20.04
N ALA A 182 5.96 23.27 -20.18
CA ALA A 182 5.09 23.35 -21.34
C ALA A 182 4.64 24.79 -21.60
N THR A 183 4.27 25.07 -22.84
CA THR A 183 3.63 26.31 -23.27
C THR A 183 2.26 26.02 -23.84
N LEU A 184 1.32 26.93 -23.60
CA LEU A 184 0.01 26.95 -24.24
C LEU A 184 -0.01 27.93 -25.40
N ASP A 185 -1.08 27.89 -26.20
CA ASP A 185 -1.39 28.95 -27.16
C ASP A 185 -1.74 30.23 -26.40
N ASP A 186 -0.92 31.27 -26.60
CA ASP A 186 -1.04 32.55 -25.92
C ASP A 186 -1.56 33.67 -26.85
N SER A 187 -1.96 33.33 -28.09
CA SER A 187 -2.32 34.31 -29.12
C SER A 187 -3.51 35.18 -28.74
N ASP A 188 -4.60 34.58 -28.26
CA ASP A 188 -5.80 35.30 -27.82
C ASP A 188 -5.58 36.07 -26.52
N VAL A 189 -4.75 35.53 -25.62
CA VAL A 189 -4.45 36.16 -24.32
C VAL A 189 -3.54 37.39 -24.50
N LYS A 190 -2.56 37.30 -25.41
CA LYS A 190 -1.74 38.46 -25.83
C LYS A 190 -2.60 39.55 -26.48
N ARG A 191 -3.52 39.20 -27.37
CA ARG A 191 -4.48 40.17 -27.95
C ARG A 191 -5.30 40.87 -26.87
N SER A 192 -5.76 40.13 -25.85
CA SER A 192 -6.48 40.71 -24.70
C SER A 192 -5.60 41.66 -23.88
N LEU A 193 -4.33 41.31 -23.65
CA LEU A 193 -3.35 42.18 -22.99
C LEU A 193 -3.07 43.46 -23.80
N ASP A 194 -2.92 43.35 -25.11
CA ASP A 194 -2.65 44.50 -25.98
C ASP A 194 -3.88 45.42 -26.10
N SER A 195 -5.10 44.86 -26.09
CA SER A 195 -6.33 45.64 -25.94
C SER A 195 -6.38 46.39 -24.60
N ALA A 196 -6.00 45.75 -23.49
CA ALA A 196 -5.97 46.41 -22.18
C ALA A 196 -4.91 47.53 -22.08
N LYS A 197 -3.79 47.40 -22.81
CA LYS A 197 -2.80 48.49 -22.96
C LYS A 197 -3.37 49.65 -23.76
N ALA A 198 -4.05 49.38 -24.89
CA ALA A 198 -4.69 50.41 -25.69
C ALA A 198 -5.76 51.19 -24.92
N ASP A 199 -6.56 50.50 -24.08
CA ASP A 199 -7.53 51.15 -23.17
C ASP A 199 -6.84 52.12 -22.19
N ARG A 200 -5.70 51.71 -21.61
CA ARG A 200 -4.88 52.55 -20.71
C ARG A 200 -4.33 53.76 -21.47
N ASP A 201 -3.78 53.56 -22.66
CA ASP A 201 -3.23 54.63 -23.49
C ASP A 201 -4.30 55.65 -23.88
N SER A 202 -5.52 55.20 -24.20
CA SER A 202 -6.68 56.07 -24.44
C SER A 202 -7.11 56.84 -23.17
N ALA A 203 -7.11 56.21 -22.00
CA ALA A 203 -7.43 56.88 -20.74
C ALA A 203 -6.35 57.92 -20.37
N GLN A 204 -5.07 57.62 -20.63
CA GLN A 204 -3.95 58.52 -20.41
C GLN A 204 -3.99 59.73 -21.36
N ALA A 205 -4.39 59.53 -22.62
CA ALA A 205 -4.59 60.62 -23.58
C ALA A 205 -5.68 61.60 -23.13
N ALA A 206 -6.76 61.12 -22.49
CA ALA A 206 -7.81 61.98 -21.95
C ALA A 206 -7.30 62.91 -20.82
N ILE A 207 -6.33 62.47 -20.00
CA ILE A 207 -5.67 63.33 -19.01
C ILE A 207 -4.96 64.49 -19.71
N ALA A 208 -4.20 64.21 -20.77
CA ALA A 208 -3.46 65.24 -21.51
C ALA A 208 -4.39 66.29 -22.15
N ASP A 209 -5.54 65.88 -22.68
CA ASP A 209 -6.58 66.80 -23.16
C ASP A 209 -7.16 67.67 -22.03
N TYR A 210 -7.56 67.07 -20.90
CA TYR A 210 -8.06 67.83 -19.75
C TYR A 210 -7.01 68.78 -19.16
N GLU A 211 -5.72 68.45 -19.21
CA GLU A 211 -4.64 69.36 -18.83
C GLU A 211 -4.50 70.55 -19.77
N VAL A 212 -4.66 70.37 -21.09
CA VAL A 212 -4.72 71.48 -22.06
C VAL A 212 -5.91 72.39 -21.75
N GLN A 213 -7.09 71.80 -21.54
CA GLN A 213 -8.31 72.53 -21.17
C GLN A 213 -8.14 73.29 -19.84
N LEU A 214 -7.53 72.67 -18.83
CA LEU A 214 -7.24 73.29 -17.53
C LEU A 214 -6.26 74.45 -17.67
N ARG A 215 -5.22 74.36 -18.52
CA ARG A 215 -4.33 75.49 -18.80
C ARG A 215 -5.09 76.67 -19.40
N ASN A 216 -5.97 76.41 -20.37
CA ASN A 216 -6.81 77.44 -20.98
C ASN A 216 -7.80 78.08 -19.97
N ALA A 217 -8.46 77.27 -19.15
CA ALA A 217 -9.37 77.74 -18.10
C ALA A 217 -8.65 78.58 -17.04
N ASN A 218 -7.41 78.23 -16.66
CA ASN A 218 -6.60 79.04 -15.73
C ASN A 218 -6.22 80.41 -16.32
N ILE A 219 -5.93 80.49 -17.62
CA ILE A 219 -5.68 81.77 -18.31
C ILE A 219 -6.95 82.64 -18.33
N GLN A 220 -8.11 82.03 -18.59
CA GLN A 220 -9.41 82.72 -18.55
C GLN A 220 -9.75 83.21 -17.14
N LEU A 221 -9.53 82.38 -16.11
CA LEU A 221 -9.74 82.74 -14.71
C LEU A 221 -8.84 83.92 -14.29
N ARG A 222 -7.55 83.91 -14.67
CA ARG A 222 -6.64 85.04 -14.38
C ARG A 222 -7.15 86.33 -15.02
N ARG A 223 -7.51 86.29 -16.31
CA ARG A 223 -8.07 87.46 -17.01
C ARG A 223 -9.37 87.95 -16.35
N ALA A 224 -10.23 87.04 -15.90
CA ALA A 224 -11.45 87.39 -15.18
C ALA A 224 -11.17 88.06 -13.82
N GLN A 225 -10.13 87.62 -13.10
CA GLN A 225 -9.67 88.26 -11.87
C GLN A 225 -9.14 89.67 -12.13
N ASP A 226 -8.29 89.84 -13.15
CA ASP A 226 -7.72 91.14 -13.53
C ASP A 226 -8.82 92.15 -13.92
N LEU A 227 -9.82 91.72 -14.70
CA LEU A 227 -10.95 92.57 -15.13
C LEU A 227 -11.96 92.86 -14.01
N GLN A 228 -12.16 91.94 -13.06
CA GLN A 228 -12.99 92.16 -11.88
C GLN A 228 -12.32 93.15 -10.91
N ALA A 229 -11.01 93.05 -10.72
CA ALA A 229 -10.22 94.01 -9.94
C ALA A 229 -10.22 95.43 -10.57
N ALA A 230 -10.29 95.51 -11.91
CA ALA A 230 -10.49 96.77 -12.64
C ALA A 230 -11.94 97.30 -12.60
N GLY A 231 -12.88 96.58 -11.98
CA GLY A 231 -14.30 96.97 -11.90
C GLY A 231 -15.10 96.80 -13.18
N VAL A 232 -14.57 96.10 -14.19
CA VAL A 232 -15.16 95.97 -15.53
C VAL A 232 -16.03 94.70 -15.66
N GLN A 233 -15.80 93.69 -14.82
CA GLN A 233 -16.43 92.37 -14.92
C GLN A 233 -17.26 92.01 -13.67
N THR A 234 -18.40 91.32 -13.88
CA THR A 234 -19.31 90.90 -12.81
C THR A 234 -18.73 89.77 -11.97
N GLN A 235 -19.18 89.68 -10.71
CA GLN A 235 -18.81 88.60 -9.79
C GLN A 235 -19.23 87.22 -10.32
N GLU A 236 -20.42 87.13 -10.94
CA GLU A 236 -20.91 85.91 -11.61
C GLU A 236 -19.92 85.38 -12.66
N ALA A 237 -19.36 86.26 -13.50
CA ALA A 237 -18.43 85.86 -14.54
C ALA A 237 -17.07 85.39 -13.96
N LEU A 238 -16.66 85.90 -12.80
CA LEU A 238 -15.49 85.38 -12.06
C LEU A 238 -15.78 84.00 -11.47
N ASP A 239 -16.95 83.80 -10.86
CA ASP A 239 -17.32 82.52 -10.23
C ASP A 239 -17.58 81.41 -11.26
N ASN A 240 -18.12 81.75 -12.43
CA ASN A 240 -18.19 80.84 -13.59
C ASN A 240 -16.79 80.38 -14.05
N ALA A 241 -15.81 81.29 -14.10
CA ALA A 241 -14.42 80.95 -14.46
C ALA A 241 -13.72 80.07 -13.40
N ARG A 242 -14.01 80.30 -12.11
CA ARG A 242 -13.55 79.43 -11.00
C ARG A 242 -14.14 78.03 -11.12
N THR A 243 -15.46 77.94 -11.29
CA THR A 243 -16.19 76.67 -11.44
C THR A 243 -15.69 75.86 -12.64
N ALA A 244 -15.34 76.51 -13.76
CA ALA A 244 -14.74 75.84 -14.91
C ALA A 244 -13.37 75.19 -14.58
N VAL A 245 -12.50 75.91 -13.87
CA VAL A 245 -11.20 75.39 -13.40
C VAL A 245 -11.38 74.22 -12.44
N ASP A 246 -12.27 74.33 -11.46
CA ASP A 246 -12.48 73.27 -10.46
C ASP A 246 -13.18 72.04 -11.05
N SER A 247 -14.10 72.22 -12.02
CA SER A 247 -14.67 71.12 -12.81
C SER A 247 -13.59 70.37 -13.59
N LEU A 248 -12.63 71.08 -14.22
CA LEU A 248 -11.54 70.45 -14.97
C LEU A 248 -10.55 69.72 -14.05
N LYS A 249 -10.24 70.25 -12.86
CA LYS A 249 -9.47 69.50 -11.84
C LYS A 249 -10.18 68.20 -11.46
N ALA A 250 -11.48 68.24 -11.20
CA ALA A 250 -12.26 67.05 -10.86
C ALA A 250 -12.28 66.02 -12.01
N LYS A 251 -12.35 66.46 -13.27
CA LYS A 251 -12.22 65.57 -14.45
C LYS A 251 -10.84 64.94 -14.57
N ILE A 252 -9.76 65.67 -14.28
CA ILE A 252 -8.39 65.11 -14.25
C ILE A 252 -8.26 64.05 -13.17
N GLU A 253 -8.76 64.30 -11.96
CA GLU A 253 -8.72 63.29 -10.88
C GLU A 253 -9.56 62.06 -11.23
N LEU A 254 -10.75 62.23 -11.82
CA LEU A 254 -11.55 61.10 -12.34
C LEU A 254 -10.80 60.32 -13.42
N ALA A 255 -10.15 60.99 -14.36
CA ALA A 255 -9.36 60.36 -15.42
C ALA A 255 -8.13 59.59 -14.86
N LYS A 256 -7.47 60.11 -13.81
CA LYS A 256 -6.41 59.38 -13.09
C LYS A 256 -6.94 58.10 -12.43
N GLN A 257 -8.11 58.15 -11.78
CA GLN A 257 -8.74 56.94 -11.24
C GLN A 257 -9.10 55.93 -12.35
N GLN A 258 -9.53 56.42 -13.51
CA GLN A 258 -9.80 55.57 -14.67
C GLN A 258 -8.51 54.92 -15.23
N VAL A 259 -7.38 55.64 -15.28
CA VAL A 259 -6.08 55.05 -15.64
C VAL A 259 -5.70 53.95 -14.65
N ALA A 260 -5.75 54.20 -13.34
CA ALA A 260 -5.44 53.18 -12.32
C ALA A 260 -6.34 51.92 -12.44
N ALA A 261 -7.62 52.11 -12.79
CA ALA A 261 -8.54 51.01 -13.07
C ALA A 261 -8.15 50.22 -14.34
N THR A 262 -7.68 50.88 -15.41
CA THR A 262 -7.16 50.20 -16.61
C THR A 262 -5.82 49.49 -16.37
N GLU A 263 -4.92 50.05 -15.56
CA GLU A 263 -3.66 49.40 -15.17
C GLU A 263 -3.92 48.11 -14.37
N SER A 264 -4.93 48.12 -13.51
CA SER A 264 -5.38 46.93 -12.80
C SER A 264 -5.87 45.83 -13.76
N ARG A 265 -6.52 46.19 -14.88
CA ARG A 265 -6.93 45.25 -15.94
C ARG A 265 -5.73 44.69 -16.72
N ILE A 266 -4.70 45.51 -16.98
CA ILE A 266 -3.44 45.05 -17.57
C ILE A 266 -2.80 43.98 -16.67
N GLY A 267 -2.81 44.15 -15.35
CA GLY A 267 -2.30 43.15 -14.40
C GLY A 267 -3.01 41.79 -14.53
N VAL A 268 -4.34 41.79 -14.65
CA VAL A 268 -5.14 40.56 -14.86
C VAL A 268 -4.83 39.92 -16.22
N ALA A 269 -4.72 40.71 -17.29
CA ALA A 269 -4.39 40.19 -18.62
C ALA A 269 -2.95 39.64 -18.69
N GLN A 270 -1.99 40.30 -18.03
CA GLN A 270 -0.61 39.82 -17.93
C GLN A 270 -0.54 38.49 -17.17
N GLN A 271 -1.23 38.38 -16.04
CA GLN A 271 -1.31 37.11 -15.28
C GLN A 271 -1.88 35.97 -16.14
N ALA A 272 -2.84 36.27 -17.03
CA ALA A 272 -3.36 35.28 -17.97
C ALA A 272 -2.29 34.84 -19.01
N VAL A 273 -1.46 35.77 -19.52
CA VAL A 273 -0.31 35.41 -20.38
C VAL A 273 0.71 34.57 -19.61
N ASP A 274 1.03 34.94 -18.37
CA ASP A 274 1.99 34.20 -17.54
C ASP A 274 1.51 32.76 -17.27
N ASN A 275 0.20 32.58 -17.07
CA ASN A 275 -0.47 31.28 -16.93
C ASN A 275 -0.41 30.40 -18.19
N CYS A 276 -0.07 30.96 -19.37
CA CYS A 276 0.22 30.17 -20.58
C CYS A 276 1.57 29.44 -20.50
N THR A 277 2.46 29.83 -19.56
CA THR A 277 3.76 29.17 -19.33
C THR A 277 3.71 28.29 -18.09
N ILE A 278 3.82 26.97 -18.26
CA ILE A 278 3.80 26.00 -17.15
C ILE A 278 5.23 25.71 -16.72
N ARG A 279 5.48 25.85 -15.41
CA ARG A 279 6.80 25.68 -14.79
C ARG A 279 6.78 24.66 -13.65
N ALA A 280 7.91 24.04 -13.37
CA ALA A 280 8.08 23.13 -12.24
C ALA A 280 8.02 23.89 -10.89
N PRO A 281 7.21 23.46 -9.91
CA PRO A 281 7.08 24.12 -8.61
C PRO A 281 8.17 23.73 -7.60
N PHE A 282 8.97 22.69 -7.89
CA PHE A 282 10.13 22.26 -7.12
C PHE A 282 11.04 21.40 -8.01
N ALA A 283 12.30 21.22 -7.62
CA ALA A 283 13.23 20.34 -8.33
C ALA A 283 12.91 18.85 -8.10
N GLY A 284 12.95 18.03 -9.15
CA GLY A 284 12.57 16.62 -9.06
C GLY A 284 12.79 15.86 -10.37
N VAL A 285 12.14 14.70 -10.50
CA VAL A 285 12.09 13.89 -11.72
C VAL A 285 10.67 13.86 -12.24
N VAL A 286 10.49 13.99 -13.56
CA VAL A 286 9.18 13.77 -14.21
C VAL A 286 8.89 12.28 -14.28
N VAL A 287 7.79 11.84 -13.67
CA VAL A 287 7.36 10.43 -13.62
C VAL A 287 6.30 10.10 -14.67
N SER A 288 5.47 11.07 -15.07
CA SER A 288 4.49 10.92 -16.15
C SER A 288 4.41 12.15 -17.04
N LYS A 289 4.13 11.94 -18.33
CA LYS A 289 3.86 12.95 -19.36
C LYS A 289 2.39 12.88 -19.76
N ASP A 290 1.56 13.62 -19.03
CA ASP A 290 0.10 13.48 -19.06
C ASP A 290 -0.56 14.17 -20.27
N ALA A 291 0.13 15.13 -20.91
CA ALA A 291 -0.34 15.87 -22.08
C ALA A 291 0.71 15.96 -23.20
N GLN A 292 0.23 15.97 -24.45
CA GLN A 292 1.06 16.08 -25.67
C GLN A 292 0.82 17.40 -26.41
N VAL A 293 1.76 17.77 -27.29
CA VAL A 293 1.63 18.93 -28.18
C VAL A 293 0.40 18.77 -29.09
N GLY A 294 -0.43 19.80 -29.18
CA GLY A 294 -1.68 19.79 -29.94
C GLY A 294 -2.91 19.36 -29.14
N GLU A 295 -2.75 18.69 -27.99
CA GLU A 295 -3.88 18.39 -27.10
C GLU A 295 -4.42 19.66 -26.41
N MET A 296 -5.68 19.62 -26.00
CA MET A 296 -6.26 20.64 -25.13
C MET A 296 -5.99 20.28 -23.66
N VAL A 297 -5.64 21.28 -22.85
CA VAL A 297 -5.59 21.17 -21.39
C VAL A 297 -6.63 22.08 -20.76
N SER A 298 -7.26 21.63 -19.67
CA SER A 298 -8.17 22.46 -18.88
C SER A 298 -8.23 22.02 -17.41
N PRO A 299 -8.08 22.93 -16.43
CA PRO A 299 -8.25 22.59 -15.02
C PRO A 299 -9.69 22.17 -14.66
N ASN A 300 -10.67 22.60 -15.45
CA ASN A 300 -12.09 22.35 -15.19
C ASN A 300 -12.62 21.09 -15.91
N SER A 301 -11.75 20.36 -16.62
CA SER A 301 -12.11 19.07 -17.22
C SER A 301 -12.18 17.98 -16.13
N ALA A 302 -13.13 17.05 -16.25
CA ALA A 302 -13.19 15.86 -15.41
C ALA A 302 -12.17 14.77 -15.82
N GLY A 303 -11.39 15.00 -16.89
CA GLY A 303 -10.50 14.01 -17.49
C GLY A 303 -11.24 13.03 -18.40
N GLY A 304 -11.20 13.27 -19.72
CA GLY A 304 -11.85 12.40 -20.70
C GLY A 304 -11.82 12.98 -22.11
N GLY A 305 -11.69 12.10 -23.10
CA GLY A 305 -11.57 12.50 -24.52
C GLY A 305 -10.27 13.26 -24.81
N PHE A 306 -10.37 14.29 -25.66
CA PHE A 306 -9.23 15.06 -26.18
C PHE A 306 -8.70 16.15 -25.22
N THR A 307 -9.20 16.22 -23.98
CA THR A 307 -8.86 17.27 -23.00
C THR A 307 -8.23 16.70 -21.73
N ARG A 308 -6.95 17.01 -21.51
CA ARG A 308 -6.18 16.59 -20.31
C ARG A 308 -6.34 17.60 -19.16
N THR A 309 -6.13 17.13 -17.94
CA THR A 309 -6.14 17.95 -16.71
C THR A 309 -4.71 18.21 -16.21
N GLY A 310 -3.90 17.15 -16.13
CA GLY A 310 -2.46 17.22 -15.89
C GLY A 310 -1.66 17.43 -17.17
N ILE A 311 -0.42 17.91 -16.99
CA ILE A 311 0.62 18.04 -18.02
C ILE A 311 1.79 17.10 -17.69
N ALA A 312 2.21 17.08 -16.42
CA ALA A 312 3.29 16.24 -15.93
C ALA A 312 3.11 15.92 -14.45
N THR A 313 3.53 14.74 -14.00
CA THR A 313 3.71 14.47 -12.56
C THR A 313 5.18 14.53 -12.18
N ILE A 314 5.54 15.42 -11.25
CA ILE A 314 6.90 15.60 -10.74
C ILE A 314 7.00 15.02 -9.32
N VAL A 315 8.10 14.29 -9.06
CA VAL A 315 8.42 13.68 -7.77
C VAL A 315 9.81 14.09 -7.30
N ASP A 316 9.93 14.50 -6.04
CA ASP A 316 11.21 14.76 -5.37
C ASP A 316 11.78 13.46 -4.77
N MET A 317 12.76 12.87 -5.45
CA MET A 317 13.38 11.60 -5.09
C MET A 317 14.14 11.64 -3.76
N HIS A 318 14.60 12.82 -3.31
CA HIS A 318 15.26 12.98 -2.01
C HIS A 318 14.24 13.05 -0.85
N SER A 319 12.95 13.01 -1.16
CA SER A 319 11.85 13.09 -0.21
C SER A 319 11.16 11.74 0.05
N ASN A 320 11.70 10.64 -0.49
CA ASN A 320 11.14 9.30 -0.35
C ASN A 320 11.07 8.84 1.12
N GLU A 321 9.88 8.47 1.56
CA GLU A 321 9.62 7.81 2.85
C GLU A 321 8.91 6.47 2.61
N ILE A 322 8.84 5.61 3.63
CA ILE A 322 8.14 4.34 3.55
C ILE A 322 6.78 4.48 4.22
N GLU A 323 5.71 4.11 3.52
CA GLU A 323 4.36 4.00 4.08
C GLU A 323 3.98 2.52 4.22
N VAL A 324 3.68 2.10 5.44
CA VAL A 324 3.40 0.71 5.82
C VAL A 324 2.05 0.61 6.50
N ASP A 325 1.27 -0.39 6.11
CA ASP A 325 0.04 -0.78 6.79
C ASP A 325 0.38 -1.76 7.92
N VAL A 326 0.28 -1.32 9.18
CA VAL A 326 0.50 -2.17 10.37
C VAL A 326 -0.84 -2.64 10.92
N ASN A 327 -1.02 -3.94 11.15
CA ASN A 327 -2.25 -4.46 11.76
C ASN A 327 -2.50 -3.86 13.15
N GLU A 328 -3.74 -3.45 13.42
CA GLU A 328 -4.14 -2.76 14.67
C GLU A 328 -3.74 -3.53 15.94
N SER A 329 -3.77 -4.87 15.93
CA SER A 329 -3.37 -5.71 17.07
C SER A 329 -1.91 -5.53 17.51
N TYR A 330 -1.05 -5.00 16.63
CA TYR A 330 0.37 -4.77 16.92
C TYR A 330 0.75 -3.29 17.04
N ILE A 331 -0.18 -2.35 16.84
CA ILE A 331 0.14 -0.91 16.83
C ILE A 331 0.68 -0.41 18.18
N ALA A 332 0.24 -1.02 19.29
CA ALA A 332 0.72 -0.72 20.64
C ALA A 332 2.21 -1.04 20.85
N ARG A 333 2.86 -1.75 19.92
CA ARG A 333 4.31 -2.07 19.93
C ARG A 333 5.14 -1.14 19.05
N VAL A 334 4.50 -0.24 18.28
CA VAL A 334 5.17 0.66 17.33
C VAL A 334 5.31 2.05 17.95
N GLU A 335 6.53 2.41 18.33
CA GLU A 335 6.83 3.70 18.96
C GLU A 335 7.36 4.72 17.94
N ASN A 336 7.04 5.99 18.15
CA ASN A 336 7.64 7.05 17.34
C ASN A 336 9.16 7.12 17.61
N GLY A 337 9.95 7.12 16.54
CA GLY A 337 11.41 7.10 16.62
C GLY A 337 12.04 5.72 16.79
N GLN A 338 11.26 4.64 16.81
CA GLN A 338 11.77 3.27 16.80
C GLN A 338 12.65 2.99 15.59
N GLN A 339 13.72 2.21 15.77
CA GLN A 339 14.59 1.78 14.68
C GLN A 339 13.99 0.58 13.93
N VAL A 340 14.17 0.59 12.62
CA VAL A 340 13.50 -0.34 11.71
C VAL A 340 14.48 -0.78 10.64
N ALA A 341 14.52 -2.08 10.33
CA ALA A 341 15.24 -2.59 9.18
C ALA A 341 14.27 -2.72 8.00
N ALA A 342 14.50 -1.96 6.93
CA ALA A 342 13.69 -2.02 5.71
C ALA A 342 14.46 -2.75 4.61
N THR A 343 13.77 -3.56 3.81
CA THR A 343 14.36 -4.36 2.72
C THR A 343 13.42 -4.31 1.52
N LEU A 344 13.92 -3.98 0.33
CA LEU A 344 13.09 -3.96 -0.89
C LEU A 344 12.80 -5.36 -1.38
N ASP A 345 11.59 -5.57 -1.90
CA ASP A 345 11.26 -6.81 -2.60
C ASP A 345 12.11 -7.01 -3.87
N ALA A 346 12.52 -5.91 -4.51
CA ALA A 346 13.45 -5.90 -5.64
C ALA A 346 14.91 -6.16 -5.25
N TYR A 347 15.29 -5.97 -3.98
CA TYR A 347 16.67 -6.14 -3.50
C TYR A 347 16.70 -6.82 -2.10
N PRO A 348 16.37 -8.12 -2.00
CA PRO A 348 16.29 -8.83 -0.72
C PRO A 348 17.60 -8.83 0.08
N ASP A 349 18.75 -8.84 -0.61
CA ASP A 349 20.07 -8.94 0.02
C ASP A 349 20.58 -7.61 0.61
N LYS A 350 19.81 -6.52 0.50
CA LYS A 350 20.22 -5.16 0.86
C LYS A 350 19.25 -4.51 1.87
N PRO A 351 19.24 -4.97 3.13
CA PRO A 351 18.54 -4.26 4.18
C PRO A 351 19.20 -2.89 4.44
N PHE A 352 18.38 -1.86 4.64
CA PHE A 352 18.83 -0.51 4.94
C PHE A 352 18.16 0.03 6.21
N PRO A 353 18.88 0.85 7.01
CA PRO A 353 18.37 1.35 8.27
C PRO A 353 17.33 2.46 8.06
N ALA A 354 16.22 2.35 8.78
CA ALA A 354 15.11 3.30 8.75
C ALA A 354 14.62 3.60 10.18
N LYS A 355 13.80 4.64 10.33
CA LYS A 355 13.29 5.09 11.64
C LYS A 355 11.83 5.48 11.54
N VAL A 356 10.99 4.99 12.45
CA VAL A 356 9.57 5.40 12.54
C VAL A 356 9.52 6.92 12.74
N ARG A 357 8.79 7.61 11.88
CA ARG A 357 8.64 9.08 11.88
C ARG A 357 7.34 9.51 12.53
N THR A 358 6.25 8.81 12.22
CA THR A 358 4.90 9.13 12.69
C THR A 358 4.00 7.91 12.47
N VAL A 359 3.23 7.56 13.50
CA VAL A 359 2.03 6.71 13.35
C VAL A 359 0.86 7.66 13.04
N ILE A 360 0.16 7.42 11.94
CA ILE A 360 -1.04 8.21 11.59
C ILE A 360 -2.18 7.77 12.52
N PRO A 361 -2.81 8.68 13.30
CA PRO A 361 -3.87 8.33 14.25
C PRO A 361 -5.21 8.11 13.53
N THR A 362 -5.23 7.22 12.54
CA THR A 362 -6.40 6.87 11.74
C THR A 362 -6.24 5.42 11.27
N ALA A 363 -7.19 4.57 11.66
CA ALA A 363 -7.26 3.19 11.22
C ALA A 363 -8.08 3.07 9.92
N ASP A 364 -7.60 2.25 8.98
CA ASP A 364 -8.36 1.83 7.82
C ASP A 364 -9.28 0.66 8.22
N ARG A 365 -10.58 0.94 8.33
CA ARG A 365 -11.59 -0.06 8.71
C ARG A 365 -11.73 -1.20 7.69
N GLN A 366 -11.36 -1.00 6.43
CA GLN A 366 -11.43 -2.06 5.41
C GLN A 366 -10.28 -3.06 5.56
N LYS A 367 -9.11 -2.60 6.04
CA LYS A 367 -7.90 -3.41 6.21
C LYS A 367 -7.64 -3.88 7.64
N ALA A 368 -8.26 -3.23 8.64
CA ALA A 368 -7.89 -3.33 10.06
C ALA A 368 -6.40 -2.98 10.32
N THR A 369 -5.91 -1.95 9.62
CA THR A 369 -4.52 -1.46 9.71
C THR A 369 -4.44 0.01 10.09
N VAL A 370 -3.35 0.38 10.72
CA VAL A 370 -2.95 1.76 11.01
C VAL A 370 -1.74 2.10 10.16
N LYS A 371 -1.78 3.26 9.49
CA LYS A 371 -0.69 3.70 8.61
C LYS A 371 0.49 4.22 9.42
N VAL A 372 1.69 3.70 9.14
CA VAL A 372 2.95 4.14 9.76
C VAL A 372 3.88 4.68 8.69
N ARG A 373 4.43 5.88 8.93
CA ARG A 373 5.44 6.51 8.08
C ARG A 373 6.82 6.37 8.69
N ILE A 374 7.77 5.98 7.86
CA ILE A 374 9.13 5.62 8.27
C ILE A 374 10.13 6.37 7.38
N THR A 375 11.02 7.13 8.01
CA THR A 375 12.10 7.85 7.31
C THR A 375 13.25 6.90 7.01
N ILE A 376 13.74 6.93 5.77
CA ILE A 376 14.93 6.21 5.32
C ILE A 376 16.18 6.98 5.80
N LEU A 377 17.10 6.32 6.50
CA LEU A 377 18.33 6.96 7.00
C LEU A 377 19.42 6.92 5.92
N ASN A 378 20.08 8.05 5.67
CA ASN A 378 21.08 8.21 4.59
C ASN A 378 20.53 7.91 3.18
N LEU A 379 19.32 8.38 2.86
CA LEU A 379 18.65 8.18 1.56
C LEU A 379 19.53 8.48 0.34
N GLU A 380 20.40 9.50 0.45
CA GLU A 380 21.39 9.91 -0.56
C GLU A 380 22.37 8.79 -1.00
N LYS A 381 22.49 7.70 -0.24
CA LYS A 381 23.33 6.53 -0.58
C LYS A 381 22.61 5.47 -1.41
N TYR A 382 21.33 5.68 -1.71
CA TYR A 382 20.43 4.64 -2.22
C TYR A 382 19.64 5.10 -3.46
N ASP A 383 20.34 5.50 -4.52
CA ASP A 383 19.74 5.95 -5.80
C ASP A 383 18.80 4.92 -6.47
N PHE A 384 18.85 3.66 -6.06
CA PHE A 384 17.95 2.59 -6.54
C PHE A 384 16.57 2.58 -5.86
N ILE A 385 16.34 3.43 -4.85
CA ILE A 385 15.06 3.57 -4.14
C ILE A 385 14.11 4.43 -4.97
N LEU A 386 13.23 3.77 -5.73
CA LEU A 386 12.20 4.44 -6.53
C LEU A 386 10.84 4.48 -5.81
N PRO A 387 10.00 5.49 -6.08
CA PRO A 387 8.59 5.50 -5.70
C PRO A 387 7.83 4.23 -6.08
N ASP A 388 6.78 3.92 -5.30
CA ASP A 388 5.84 2.82 -5.49
C ASP A 388 6.44 1.39 -5.47
N MET A 389 7.75 1.25 -5.20
CA MET A 389 8.41 -0.03 -4.92
C MET A 389 7.91 -0.67 -3.61
N GLY A 390 7.68 -1.99 -3.64
CA GLY A 390 7.36 -2.80 -2.46
C GLY A 390 8.54 -2.96 -1.50
N VAL A 391 8.25 -2.82 -0.20
CA VAL A 391 9.24 -2.90 0.88
C VAL A 391 8.71 -3.70 2.07
N LYS A 392 9.55 -4.59 2.60
CA LYS A 392 9.33 -5.33 3.85
C LYS A 392 10.07 -4.63 4.98
N VAL A 393 9.41 -4.56 6.13
CA VAL A 393 9.81 -3.71 7.25
C VAL A 393 9.77 -4.51 8.54
N ALA A 394 10.93 -4.68 9.15
CA ALA A 394 11.12 -5.37 10.43
C ALA A 394 11.33 -4.33 11.55
N PHE A 395 10.36 -4.23 12.46
CA PHE A 395 10.45 -3.38 13.65
C PHE A 395 11.40 -4.03 14.65
N LEU A 396 12.54 -3.40 14.87
CA LEU A 396 13.52 -3.85 15.83
C LEU A 396 13.08 -3.45 17.23
N GLU A 397 13.38 -4.28 18.22
CA GLU A 397 13.20 -3.86 19.61
C GLU A 397 14.06 -2.62 19.88
N ASN A 398 13.44 -1.59 20.44
CA ASN A 398 14.17 -0.52 21.07
C ASN A 398 14.90 -1.16 22.25
N GLU A 399 16.24 -1.18 22.21
CA GLU A 399 16.99 -1.27 23.47
C GLU A 399 16.47 -0.12 24.32
N GLN A 400 15.67 -0.43 25.32
CA GLN A 400 15.31 0.56 26.33
C GLN A 400 16.64 1.00 26.92
N PRO A 401 17.07 2.28 26.77
CA PRO A 401 18.23 2.75 27.51
C PRO A 401 17.85 2.56 28.97
N ALA A 402 18.52 1.61 29.64
CA ALA A 402 18.17 1.13 30.97
C ALA A 402 17.82 2.34 31.83
N ARG A 403 16.54 2.45 32.21
CA ARG A 403 15.92 3.74 32.54
C ARG A 403 16.84 4.50 33.48
N ARG A 404 17.36 5.66 33.07
CA ARG A 404 18.09 6.61 33.94
C ARG A 404 17.11 7.32 34.90
N GLY A 405 16.24 6.53 35.53
CA GLY A 405 15.45 6.85 36.70
C GLY A 405 15.98 6.02 37.86
N LYS A 406 16.04 6.62 39.05
CA LYS A 406 16.63 5.99 40.25
C LYS A 406 15.79 4.79 40.72
N SER A 407 16.13 3.60 40.25
CA SER A 407 15.70 2.32 40.84
C SER A 407 16.87 1.34 40.79
N LYS A 408 17.79 1.46 41.75
CA LYS A 408 18.93 0.53 41.88
C LYS A 408 18.51 -0.85 42.41
N ASP A 409 17.27 -0.98 42.90
CA ASP A 409 16.71 -2.18 43.49
C ASP A 409 15.46 -2.64 42.71
N LYS A 410 15.66 -2.97 41.43
CA LYS A 410 14.88 -4.03 40.81
C LYS A 410 15.85 -5.09 40.35
N GLU A 411 15.70 -6.27 40.94
CA GLU A 411 16.55 -7.43 40.72
C GLU A 411 16.72 -7.68 39.22
N LYS A 412 17.95 -8.00 38.83
CA LYS A 412 18.16 -8.73 37.58
C LYS A 412 17.38 -10.04 37.72
N GLY A 413 16.22 -10.11 37.08
CA GLY A 413 15.58 -11.40 36.83
C GLY A 413 16.63 -12.33 36.23
N PRO A 414 16.72 -13.60 36.68
CA PRO A 414 17.84 -14.47 36.37
C PRO A 414 18.08 -14.52 34.86
N GLN A 415 19.31 -14.20 34.46
CA GLN A 415 19.69 -14.24 33.04
C GLN A 415 19.71 -15.69 32.58
N ALA A 416 19.14 -15.98 31.41
CA ALA A 416 19.19 -17.31 30.82
C ALA A 416 20.64 -17.73 30.61
N VAL A 417 21.05 -18.81 31.27
CA VAL A 417 22.42 -19.35 31.21
C VAL A 417 22.64 -20.15 29.92
N ALA A 418 21.59 -20.83 29.45
CA ALA A 418 21.58 -21.57 28.19
C ALA A 418 20.17 -21.62 27.59
N PHE A 419 20.06 -21.94 26.31
CA PHE A 419 18.80 -22.34 25.66
C PHE A 419 18.83 -23.83 25.36
N ILE A 420 17.71 -24.51 25.61
CA ILE A 420 17.56 -25.96 25.39
C ILE A 420 16.33 -26.24 24.53
N PRO A 421 16.34 -27.28 23.68
CA PRO A 421 15.16 -27.70 22.95
C PRO A 421 14.03 -28.07 23.92
N LYS A 422 12.80 -27.62 23.64
CA LYS A 422 11.63 -27.88 24.50
C LYS A 422 11.36 -29.39 24.69
N SER A 423 11.74 -30.20 23.71
CA SER A 423 11.69 -31.67 23.72
C SER A 423 12.65 -32.34 24.72
N ALA A 424 13.70 -31.66 25.17
CA ALA A 424 14.63 -32.20 26.18
C ALA A 424 14.13 -32.01 27.63
N VAL A 425 13.07 -31.23 27.84
CA VAL A 425 12.50 -30.94 29.16
C VAL A 425 11.50 -32.03 29.54
N ARG A 426 11.71 -32.67 30.68
CA ARG A 426 10.76 -33.58 31.31
C ARG A 426 10.23 -32.95 32.61
N SER A 427 9.00 -33.29 33.00
CA SER A 427 8.36 -32.79 34.22
C SER A 427 7.77 -33.96 34.99
N ASP A 428 8.00 -33.99 36.29
CA ASP A 428 7.58 -35.05 37.21
C ASP A 428 7.27 -34.42 38.58
N ALA A 429 6.14 -34.77 39.16
CA ALA A 429 5.65 -34.27 40.46
C ALA A 429 5.88 -32.75 40.70
N ASN A 430 5.63 -31.92 39.68
CA ASN A 430 5.77 -30.45 39.70
C ASN A 430 7.23 -29.90 39.66
N VAL A 431 8.22 -30.73 39.33
CA VAL A 431 9.63 -30.33 39.12
C VAL A 431 10.04 -30.56 37.67
N SER A 432 10.56 -29.52 37.02
CA SER A 432 11.17 -29.62 35.69
C SER A 432 12.61 -30.12 35.79
N PHE A 433 12.97 -31.09 34.96
CA PHE A 433 14.31 -31.67 34.91
C PHE A 433 14.72 -32.00 33.47
N VAL A 434 16.02 -32.15 33.27
CA VAL A 434 16.61 -32.64 32.02
C VAL A 434 17.50 -33.85 32.33
N LEU A 435 17.72 -34.66 31.30
CA LEU A 435 18.63 -35.80 31.33
C LEU A 435 19.89 -35.39 30.59
N LEU A 436 20.99 -35.17 31.32
CA LEU A 436 22.31 -34.93 30.72
C LEU A 436 22.97 -36.25 30.38
N VAL A 437 23.78 -36.29 29.32
CA VAL A 437 24.68 -37.41 29.03
C VAL A 437 26.11 -36.99 29.31
N ARG A 438 26.76 -37.66 30.29
CA ARG A 438 28.18 -37.49 30.61
C ARG A 438 28.81 -38.89 30.74
N ASP A 439 29.96 -39.08 30.09
CA ASP A 439 30.72 -40.35 30.09
C ASP A 439 29.89 -41.61 29.75
N GLY A 440 28.92 -41.47 28.84
CA GLY A 440 28.01 -42.56 28.43
C GLY A 440 26.98 -42.96 29.50
N LYS A 441 26.79 -42.16 30.54
CA LYS A 441 25.74 -42.31 31.55
C LYS A 441 24.77 -41.14 31.51
N VAL A 442 23.54 -41.38 31.94
CA VAL A 442 22.53 -40.35 32.14
C VAL A 442 22.58 -39.80 33.56
N GLU A 443 22.56 -38.47 33.68
CA GLU A 443 22.46 -37.73 34.94
C GLU A 443 21.12 -36.94 34.94
N ARG A 444 20.24 -37.21 35.92
CA ARG A 444 18.98 -36.48 36.10
C ARG A 444 19.24 -35.18 36.86
N ARG A 445 19.07 -34.04 36.20
CA ARG A 445 19.30 -32.73 36.82
C ARG A 445 18.07 -31.83 36.77
N ALA A 446 17.66 -31.32 37.94
CA ALA A 446 16.60 -30.34 38.04
C ALA A 446 17.00 -29.01 37.36
N VAL A 447 16.07 -28.36 36.68
CA VAL A 447 16.30 -27.09 35.98
C VAL A 447 15.23 -26.08 36.32
N SER A 448 15.64 -24.82 36.51
CA SER A 448 14.70 -23.70 36.55
C SER A 448 14.52 -23.15 35.15
N LEU A 449 13.31 -23.27 34.61
CA LEU A 449 12.95 -22.78 33.28
C LEU A 449 12.57 -21.29 33.32
N GLY A 450 12.88 -20.58 32.24
CA GLY A 450 12.55 -19.19 32.02
C GLY A 450 11.60 -19.01 30.84
N LEU A 451 11.85 -17.97 30.03
CA LEU A 451 11.01 -17.64 28.88
C LEU A 451 11.00 -18.75 27.82
N ASP A 452 9.79 -19.15 27.40
CA ASP A 452 9.54 -20.08 26.30
C ASP A 452 9.64 -19.35 24.95
N ARG A 453 10.46 -19.87 24.03
CA ARG A 453 10.66 -19.38 22.65
C ARG A 453 10.05 -20.31 21.61
N GLY A 454 9.05 -21.11 21.98
CA GLY A 454 8.30 -22.00 21.09
C GLY A 454 9.00 -23.33 20.85
N THR A 455 10.14 -23.30 20.16
CA THR A 455 10.98 -24.49 19.91
C THR A 455 12.03 -24.72 21.00
N GLU A 456 12.48 -23.65 21.64
CA GLU A 456 13.48 -23.64 22.70
C GLU A 456 12.93 -23.02 23.99
N VAL A 457 13.48 -23.42 25.14
CA VAL A 457 13.17 -22.84 26.45
C VAL A 457 14.45 -22.30 27.07
N ALA A 458 14.39 -21.10 27.64
CA ALA A 458 15.48 -20.54 28.42
C ALA A 458 15.69 -21.33 29.72
N VAL A 459 16.94 -21.65 30.07
CA VAL A 459 17.30 -22.22 31.37
C VAL A 459 17.93 -21.15 32.24
N LEU A 460 17.34 -20.90 33.40
CA LEU A 460 17.80 -19.93 34.40
C LEU A 460 18.92 -20.52 35.27
N SER A 461 18.83 -21.82 35.57
CA SER A 461 19.83 -22.57 36.34
C SER A 461 19.72 -24.07 36.08
N GLY A 462 20.84 -24.80 36.24
CA GLY A 462 20.93 -26.26 36.14
C GLY A 462 21.71 -26.79 34.94
N VAL A 463 21.81 -26.04 33.84
CA VAL A 463 22.53 -26.47 32.61
C VAL A 463 23.55 -25.42 32.19
N ALA A 464 24.75 -25.87 31.80
CA ALA A 464 25.77 -25.01 31.18
C ALA A 464 25.72 -25.12 29.65
N PRO A 465 26.05 -24.06 28.89
CA PRO A 465 26.19 -24.16 27.44
C PRO A 465 27.22 -25.22 27.05
N GLY A 466 26.85 -26.11 26.12
CA GLY A 466 27.65 -27.26 25.71
C GLY A 466 27.35 -28.57 26.46
N ASP A 467 26.52 -28.57 27.51
CA ASP A 467 26.02 -29.82 28.09
C ASP A 467 25.15 -30.59 27.06
N SER A 468 25.39 -31.89 26.90
CA SER A 468 24.62 -32.77 26.01
C SER A 468 23.35 -33.28 26.69
N LEU A 469 22.19 -32.97 26.11
CA LEU A 469 20.86 -33.23 26.68
C LEU A 469 20.10 -34.26 25.84
N VAL A 470 19.45 -35.23 26.46
CA VAL A 470 18.62 -36.21 25.75
C VAL A 470 17.35 -35.54 25.20
N VAL A 471 17.28 -35.40 23.88
CA VAL A 471 16.11 -34.88 23.15
C VAL A 471 15.11 -35.99 22.84
N LYS A 472 15.61 -37.21 22.57
CA LYS A 472 14.77 -38.36 22.22
C LYS A 472 15.35 -39.64 22.79
N GLY A 473 14.54 -40.38 23.53
CA GLY A 473 14.92 -41.62 24.19
C GLY A 473 13.76 -42.18 25.00
N PRO A 474 13.81 -43.46 25.43
CA PRO A 474 12.72 -44.10 26.16
C PRO A 474 12.26 -43.32 27.41
N GLU A 475 10.99 -43.48 27.77
CA GLU A 475 10.38 -42.71 28.85
C GLU A 475 10.89 -43.15 30.24
N GLY A 476 11.19 -44.45 30.41
CA GLY A 476 11.72 -45.04 31.65
C GLY A 476 13.24 -44.99 31.82
N LEU A 477 13.91 -43.94 31.36
CA LEU A 477 15.34 -43.70 31.62
C LEU A 477 15.55 -43.14 33.03
N HIS A 478 16.36 -43.82 33.83
CA HIS A 478 16.66 -43.48 35.22
C HIS A 478 18.05 -42.86 35.37
N ASP A 479 18.28 -42.23 36.54
CA ASP A 479 19.59 -41.67 36.88
C ASP A 479 20.65 -42.77 36.99
N GLY A 480 21.79 -42.59 36.32
CA GLY A 480 22.88 -43.56 36.23
C GLY A 480 22.81 -44.58 35.09
N ASP A 481 21.73 -44.61 34.29
CA ASP A 481 21.59 -45.54 33.16
C ASP A 481 22.69 -45.34 32.11
N LYS A 482 23.22 -46.45 31.57
CA LYS A 482 24.21 -46.42 30.48
C LYS A 482 23.49 -46.31 29.14
N VAL A 483 23.76 -45.22 28.43
CA VAL A 483 23.18 -44.91 27.11
C VAL A 483 24.24 -44.92 26.03
N GLU A 484 23.80 -45.18 24.80
CA GLU A 484 24.62 -45.02 23.61
C GLU A 484 24.10 -43.81 22.82
N ILE A 485 24.99 -42.87 22.50
CA ILE A 485 24.63 -41.66 21.74
C ILE A 485 24.46 -42.06 20.27
N ARG A 486 23.37 -41.60 19.65
CA ARG A 486 23.09 -41.82 18.22
C ARG A 486 23.86 -40.87 17.30
#